data_AF-A0AAW9IVY2-F1
#
_entry.id   AF-A0AAW9IVY2-F1
#
_cell.length_a   1.000
_cell.length_b   1.000
_cell.length_c   1.000
_cell.angle_alpha   90.00
_cell.angle_beta   90.00
_cell.angle_gamma   90.00
#
_symmetry.space_group_name_H-M   'P 1'
#
loop_
_entity.id
_entity.type
_entity.pdbx_description
1 polymer ?
#
loop_
_entity_poly.entity_id
_entity_poly.type
_entity_poly.pdbx_seq_one_letter_code
_entity_poly.pdbx_strand_id
1 'polypeptide(L)'
;GVFSGIVMGITSAIIYEKFYDIKLPEFLGFFSGKRFVPIVSAISGVLLGIVMAGIWPPIQNFLLNFSRSMIGANETISAFIFGVVQRALIPFGLHHIWYNPFWYQFGEYTNLAGQLVIGDQAIFFAQLKDGVEFTAGTFMTGKFPFMMFGLPAAALAMYHEADEDKKKLVSGILFSAALTSFLTGITEPIEFMFLFVAPILFAIHCVFA
;
A
#
# COMPACT_ATOMS: atom_id res chain seq x y z
N GLY A 1 7.38 -7.24 5.53
CA GLY A 1 6.57 -6.20 4.86
C GLY A 1 5.09 -6.42 5.11
N VAL A 2 4.20 -5.69 4.43
CA VAL A 2 2.73 -5.83 4.62
C VAL A 2 2.24 -7.23 4.20
N PHE A 3 2.72 -7.75 3.07
CA PHE A 3 2.37 -9.09 2.59
C PHE A 3 2.65 -10.20 3.62
N SER A 4 3.85 -10.22 4.20
CA SER A 4 4.20 -11.20 5.24
C SER A 4 3.33 -11.05 6.50
N GLY A 5 2.91 -9.82 6.81
CA GLY A 5 1.95 -9.56 7.90
C GLY A 5 0.58 -10.17 7.63
N ILE A 6 0.06 -10.04 6.40
CA ILE A 6 -1.22 -10.65 5.99
C ILE A 6 -1.14 -12.18 6.09
N VAL A 7 -0.09 -12.77 5.53
CA VAL A 7 0.12 -14.23 5.56
C VAL A 7 0.20 -14.73 7.01
N MET A 8 0.96 -14.05 7.87
CA MET A 8 1.07 -14.44 9.29
C MET A 8 -0.21 -14.18 10.08
N GLY A 9 -0.97 -13.13 9.76
CA GLY A 9 -2.27 -12.84 10.37
C GLY A 9 -3.28 -13.95 10.08
N ILE A 10 -3.43 -14.31 8.80
CA ILE A 10 -4.30 -15.42 8.37
C ILE A 10 -3.84 -16.74 9.00
N THR A 11 -2.54 -17.03 8.94
CA THR A 11 -1.97 -18.25 9.53
C THR A 11 -2.26 -18.33 11.03
N SER A 12 -2.05 -17.25 11.77
CA SER A 12 -2.30 -17.20 13.21
C SER A 12 -3.79 -17.35 13.53
N ALA A 13 -4.68 -16.79 12.72
CA ALA A 13 -6.12 -16.95 12.88
C ALA A 13 -6.55 -18.42 12.69
N ILE A 14 -6.06 -19.08 11.62
CA ILE A 14 -6.31 -20.50 11.36
C ILE A 14 -5.77 -21.39 12.48
N ILE A 15 -4.55 -21.12 12.95
CA ILE A 15 -3.94 -21.86 14.06
C ILE A 15 -4.76 -21.67 15.33
N TYR A 16 -5.19 -20.44 15.64
CA TYR A 16 -6.01 -20.17 16.80
C TYR A 16 -7.33 -20.95 16.73
N GLU A 17 -8.08 -20.83 15.63
CA GLU A 17 -9.36 -21.51 15.42
C GLU A 17 -9.23 -23.03 15.59
N LYS A 18 -8.11 -23.60 15.10
CA LYS A 18 -7.87 -25.04 15.18
C LYS A 18 -7.41 -25.53 16.56
N PHE A 19 -6.66 -24.73 17.31
CA PHE A 19 -5.91 -25.20 18.48
C PHE A 19 -6.25 -24.51 19.81
N TYR A 20 -7.15 -23.51 19.84
CA TYR A 20 -7.42 -22.75 21.07
C TYR A 20 -7.96 -23.59 22.24
N ASP A 21 -8.59 -24.74 21.96
CA ASP A 21 -9.13 -25.68 22.96
C ASP A 21 -8.50 -27.09 22.85
N ILE A 22 -7.27 -27.18 22.33
CA ILE A 22 -6.57 -28.48 22.23
C ILE A 22 -6.31 -29.07 23.62
N LYS A 23 -6.51 -30.39 23.74
CA LYS A 23 -6.17 -31.17 24.93
C LYS A 23 -4.93 -32.03 24.64
N LEU A 24 -3.83 -31.72 25.31
CA LEU A 24 -2.58 -32.48 25.21
C LEU A 24 -2.52 -33.57 26.30
N PRO A 25 -1.67 -34.59 26.13
CA PRO A 25 -1.37 -35.56 27.17
C PRO A 25 -0.89 -34.89 28.47
N GLU A 26 -1.05 -35.58 29.60
CA GLU A 26 -0.83 -35.02 30.94
C GLU A 26 0.57 -34.41 31.14
N PHE A 27 1.61 -35.03 30.59
CA PHE A 27 2.99 -34.53 30.64
C PHE A 27 3.22 -33.23 29.84
N LEU A 28 2.34 -32.88 28.90
CA LEU A 28 2.32 -31.60 28.18
C LEU A 28 1.14 -30.71 28.58
N GLY A 29 0.39 -31.08 29.62
CA GLY A 29 -0.86 -30.42 30.00
C GLY A 29 -0.73 -28.92 30.25
N PHE A 30 0.46 -28.45 30.66
CA PHE A 30 0.78 -27.02 30.83
C PHE A 30 0.55 -26.19 29.56
N PHE A 31 0.79 -26.78 28.39
CA PHE A 31 0.66 -26.12 27.09
C PHE A 31 -0.73 -26.25 26.47
N SER A 32 -1.66 -26.99 27.08
CA SER A 32 -3.01 -27.18 26.54
C SER A 32 -3.79 -25.86 26.38
N GLY A 33 -4.81 -25.91 25.52
CA GLY A 33 -5.66 -24.77 25.19
C GLY A 33 -4.89 -23.63 24.53
N LYS A 34 -5.24 -22.39 24.88
CA LYS A 34 -4.72 -21.17 24.23
C LYS A 34 -3.21 -21.00 24.30
N ARG A 35 -2.53 -21.64 25.26
CA ARG A 35 -1.06 -21.58 25.40
C ARG A 35 -0.34 -22.33 24.28
N PHE A 36 -1.00 -23.30 23.64
CA PHE A 36 -0.45 -24.03 22.51
C PHE A 36 -0.36 -23.17 21.25
N VAL A 37 -1.30 -22.23 21.09
CA VAL A 37 -1.43 -21.42 19.86
C VAL A 37 -0.15 -20.64 19.54
N PRO A 38 0.46 -19.86 20.46
CA PRO A 38 1.72 -19.17 20.17
C PRO A 38 2.87 -20.09 19.75
N ILE A 39 2.94 -21.31 20.29
CA ILE A 39 4.00 -22.28 19.96
C ILE A 39 3.88 -22.72 18.51
N VAL A 40 2.68 -23.12 18.08
CA VAL A 40 2.42 -23.54 16.70
C VAL A 40 2.57 -22.37 15.74
N SER A 41 2.12 -21.16 16.13
CA SER A 41 2.31 -19.94 15.33
C SER A 41 3.79 -19.61 15.11
N ALA A 42 4.64 -19.76 16.13
CA ALA A 42 6.08 -19.53 16.00
C ALA A 42 6.73 -20.53 15.04
N ILE A 43 6.44 -21.83 15.19
CA ILE A 43 6.96 -22.88 14.29
C ILE A 43 6.49 -22.63 12.85
N SER A 44 5.19 -22.33 12.68
CA SER A 44 4.61 -22.03 11.36
C SER A 44 5.26 -20.79 10.73
N GLY A 45 5.55 -19.76 11.54
CA GLY A 45 6.25 -18.56 11.09
C GLY A 45 7.67 -18.85 10.59
N VAL A 46 8.42 -19.72 11.27
CA VAL A 46 9.75 -20.15 10.82
C VAL A 46 9.65 -20.91 9.49
N LEU A 47 8.73 -21.87 9.38
CA LEU A 47 8.52 -22.63 8.14
C LEU A 47 8.12 -21.71 6.98
N LEU A 48 7.17 -20.79 7.20
CA LEU A 48 6.76 -19.80 6.21
C LEU A 48 7.93 -18.89 5.81
N GLY A 49 8.78 -18.49 6.77
CA GLY A 49 9.99 -17.71 6.49
C GLY A 49 10.96 -18.44 5.55
N ILE A 50 11.19 -19.73 5.79
CA ILE A 50 12.04 -20.57 4.92
C ILE A 50 11.43 -20.67 3.51
N VAL A 51 10.13 -20.89 3.40
CA VAL A 51 9.44 -20.95 2.10
C VAL A 51 9.52 -19.60 1.38
N MET A 52 9.31 -18.49 2.10
CA MET A 52 9.40 -17.14 1.54
C MET A 52 10.81 -16.78 1.09
N ALA A 53 11.86 -17.34 1.68
CA ALA A 53 13.23 -17.13 1.21
C ALA A 53 13.44 -17.65 -0.23
N GLY A 54 12.68 -18.65 -0.67
CA GLY A 54 12.68 -19.12 -2.06
C GLY A 54 11.68 -18.38 -2.96
N ILE A 55 10.52 -18.00 -2.44
CA ILE A 55 9.42 -17.38 -3.23
C ILE A 55 9.63 -15.88 -3.45
N TRP A 56 10.20 -15.17 -2.46
CA TRP A 56 10.34 -13.71 -2.52
C TRP A 56 11.35 -13.22 -3.57
N PRO A 57 12.55 -13.82 -3.76
CA PRO A 57 13.52 -13.30 -4.71
C PRO A 57 13.02 -13.23 -6.16
N PRO A 58 12.32 -14.24 -6.72
CA PRO A 58 11.70 -14.11 -8.04
C PRO A 58 10.72 -12.93 -8.15
N ILE A 59 9.89 -12.71 -7.14
CA ILE A 59 8.93 -11.59 -7.09
C ILE A 59 9.66 -10.25 -7.05
N GLN A 60 10.68 -10.14 -6.19
CA GLN A 60 11.53 -8.95 -6.08
C GLN A 60 12.20 -8.63 -7.41
N ASN A 61 12.77 -9.64 -8.08
CA ASN A 61 13.42 -9.47 -9.38
C ASN A 61 12.42 -9.06 -10.47
N PHE A 62 11.21 -9.64 -10.47
CA PHE A 62 10.14 -9.21 -11.36
C PHE A 62 9.80 -7.73 -11.17
N LEU A 63 9.59 -7.28 -9.93
CA LEU A 63 9.27 -5.89 -9.62
C LEU A 63 10.38 -4.95 -10.06
N LEU A 64 11.64 -5.30 -9.81
CA LEU A 64 12.80 -4.50 -10.22
C LEU A 64 12.96 -4.43 -11.74
N ASN A 65 12.77 -5.55 -12.44
CA ASN A 65 12.85 -5.58 -13.90
C ASN A 65 11.69 -4.82 -14.53
N PHE A 66 10.49 -4.94 -13.96
CA PHE A 66 9.33 -4.18 -14.39
C PHE A 66 9.56 -2.68 -14.19
N SER A 67 9.99 -2.25 -12.99
CA SER A 67 10.27 -0.83 -12.74
C SER A 67 11.38 -0.30 -13.66
N ARG A 68 12.43 -1.09 -13.92
CA ARG A 68 13.48 -0.74 -14.88
C ARG A 68 12.99 -0.66 -16.32
N SER A 69 12.06 -1.51 -16.73
CA SER A 69 11.48 -1.47 -18.08
C SER A 69 10.68 -0.18 -18.35
N MET A 70 10.25 0.51 -17.29
CA MET A 70 9.60 1.81 -17.39
C MET A 70 10.60 2.97 -17.52
N ILE A 71 11.90 2.73 -17.30
CA ILE A 71 12.98 3.69 -17.55
C ILE A 71 13.13 3.85 -19.07
N GLY A 72 12.92 5.07 -19.58
CA GLY A 72 13.05 5.38 -21.01
C GLY A 72 11.86 4.98 -21.89
N ALA A 73 10.79 4.44 -21.28
CA ALA A 73 9.48 4.30 -21.94
C ALA A 73 8.75 5.66 -22.01
N ASN A 74 7.56 5.69 -22.59
CA ASN A 74 6.71 6.89 -22.57
C ASN A 74 6.31 7.22 -21.13
N GLU A 75 6.77 8.38 -20.63
CA GLU A 75 6.57 8.82 -19.25
C GLU A 75 5.09 8.87 -18.84
N THR A 76 4.21 9.35 -19.72
CA THR A 76 2.76 9.43 -19.46
C THR A 76 2.15 8.05 -19.27
N ILE A 77 2.50 7.10 -20.14
CA ILE A 77 2.02 5.71 -20.04
C ILE A 77 2.57 5.06 -18.77
N SER A 78 3.84 5.29 -18.47
CA SER A 78 4.48 4.80 -17.25
C SER A 78 3.78 5.32 -15.99
N ALA A 79 3.50 6.62 -15.91
CA ALA A 79 2.78 7.24 -14.80
C ALA A 79 1.37 6.66 -14.64
N PHE A 80 0.65 6.48 -15.76
CA PHE A 80 -0.69 5.89 -15.76
C PHE A 80 -0.69 4.45 -15.23
N ILE A 81 0.17 3.58 -15.76
CA ILE A 81 0.28 2.17 -15.31
C ILE A 81 0.66 2.14 -13.83
N PHE A 82 1.61 2.97 -13.42
CA PHE A 82 2.02 3.08 -12.02
C PHE A 82 0.83 3.45 -11.11
N GLY A 83 0.06 4.47 -11.48
CA GLY A 83 -1.11 4.94 -10.73
C GLY A 83 -2.17 3.85 -10.58
N VAL A 84 -2.60 3.28 -11.71
CA VAL A 84 -3.62 2.22 -11.76
C VAL A 84 -3.24 1.03 -10.89
N VAL A 85 -2.02 0.51 -11.06
CA VAL A 85 -1.56 -0.65 -10.29
C VAL A 85 -1.41 -0.30 -8.82
N GLN A 86 -0.87 0.88 -8.49
CA GLN A 86 -0.75 1.31 -7.11
C GLN A 86 -2.12 1.35 -6.42
N ARG A 87 -3.13 1.95 -7.07
CA ARG A 87 -4.49 2.04 -6.51
C ARG A 87 -5.13 0.67 -6.37
N ALA A 88 -5.03 -0.19 -7.39
CA ALA A 88 -5.55 -1.55 -7.34
C ALA A 88 -4.97 -2.40 -6.19
N LEU A 89 -3.75 -2.11 -5.75
CA LEU A 89 -3.05 -2.83 -4.68
C LEU A 89 -3.34 -2.30 -3.26
N ILE A 90 -4.11 -1.21 -3.11
CA ILE A 90 -4.54 -0.65 -1.82
C ILE A 90 -5.34 -1.62 -0.95
N PRO A 91 -6.40 -2.30 -1.42
CA PRO A 91 -7.15 -3.30 -0.64
C PRO A 91 -6.26 -4.33 0.07
N PHE A 92 -5.11 -4.63 -0.51
CA PHE A 92 -4.17 -5.65 -0.02
C PHE A 92 -2.97 -5.05 0.71
N GLY A 93 -2.87 -3.72 0.82
CA GLY A 93 -1.68 -3.03 1.34
C GLY A 93 -0.39 -3.30 0.55
N LEU A 94 -0.50 -3.90 -0.64
CA LEU A 94 0.65 -4.26 -1.48
C LEU A 94 1.21 -3.06 -2.26
N HIS A 95 0.47 -1.96 -2.28
CA HIS A 95 0.91 -0.71 -2.91
C HIS A 95 2.21 -0.17 -2.30
N HIS A 96 2.50 -0.45 -1.02
CA HIS A 96 3.78 -0.14 -0.37
C HIS A 96 4.98 -0.90 -0.92
N ILE A 97 4.76 -2.11 -1.46
CA ILE A 97 5.79 -2.90 -2.13
C ILE A 97 5.97 -2.39 -3.55
N TRP A 98 4.85 -2.04 -4.21
CA TRP A 98 4.81 -1.55 -5.58
C TRP A 98 5.60 -0.26 -5.78
N TYR A 99 5.34 0.80 -4.99
CA TYR A 99 5.98 2.10 -5.24
C TYR A 99 7.45 2.17 -4.80
N ASN A 100 7.89 1.26 -3.92
CA ASN A 100 9.20 1.28 -3.28
C ASN A 100 10.38 1.32 -4.28
N PRO A 101 10.45 0.42 -5.29
CA PRO A 101 11.52 0.48 -6.27
C PRO A 101 11.49 1.80 -7.09
N PHE A 102 10.32 2.37 -7.35
CA PHE A 102 10.19 3.64 -8.07
C PHE A 102 10.71 4.81 -7.24
N TRP A 103 10.33 4.92 -5.97
CA TRP A 103 10.72 6.08 -5.17
C TRP A 103 12.16 6.06 -4.71
N TYR A 104 12.74 4.87 -4.47
CA TYR A 104 14.04 4.75 -3.81
C TYR A 104 15.14 4.09 -4.65
N GLN A 105 14.81 3.45 -5.77
CA GLN A 105 15.78 2.68 -6.57
C GLN A 105 15.72 2.99 -8.07
N PHE A 106 14.79 3.84 -8.50
CA PHE A 106 14.60 4.22 -9.90
C PHE A 106 15.28 5.56 -10.19
N GLY A 107 16.00 5.60 -11.30
CA GLY A 107 16.73 6.78 -11.75
C GLY A 107 18.02 7.01 -10.98
N GLU A 108 18.93 7.74 -11.62
CA GLU A 108 20.20 8.18 -11.07
C GLU A 108 20.44 9.63 -11.47
N TYR A 109 20.93 10.45 -10.54
CA TYR A 109 21.29 11.84 -10.77
C TYR A 109 22.56 12.16 -9.99
N THR A 110 23.58 12.72 -10.65
CA THR A 110 24.73 13.28 -9.94
C THR A 110 24.46 14.74 -9.65
N ASN A 111 24.36 15.10 -8.37
CA ASN A 111 24.09 16.48 -7.97
C ASN A 111 25.28 17.40 -8.26
N LEU A 112 25.08 18.72 -8.13
CA LEU A 112 26.14 19.72 -8.39
C LEU A 112 27.36 19.58 -7.45
N ALA A 113 27.23 18.86 -6.34
CA ALA A 113 28.34 18.53 -5.44
C ALA A 113 29.08 17.23 -5.82
N GLY A 114 28.72 16.60 -6.94
CA GLY A 114 29.34 15.36 -7.43
C GLY A 114 28.86 14.08 -6.74
N GLN A 115 27.79 14.14 -5.95
CA GLN A 115 27.24 12.98 -5.25
C GLN A 115 26.19 12.29 -6.10
N LEU A 116 26.26 10.96 -6.17
CA LEU A 116 25.23 10.13 -6.79
C LEU A 116 23.99 10.07 -5.88
N VAL A 117 22.83 10.46 -6.43
CA VAL A 117 21.51 10.40 -5.83
C VAL A 117 20.67 9.39 -6.61
N ILE A 118 19.99 8.50 -5.89
CA ILE A 118 19.20 7.40 -6.48
C ILE A 118 17.78 7.48 -5.93
N GLY A 119 16.79 7.19 -6.79
CA GLY A 119 15.37 7.16 -6.42
C GLY A 119 14.63 8.43 -6.83
N ASP A 120 13.48 8.25 -7.50
CA ASP A 120 12.66 9.31 -8.08
C ASP A 120 12.39 10.47 -7.09
N GLN A 121 12.06 10.13 -5.84
CA GLN A 121 11.77 11.12 -4.81
C GLN A 121 13.02 11.91 -4.39
N ALA A 122 14.15 11.23 -4.16
CA ALA A 122 15.38 11.87 -3.72
C ALA A 122 15.98 12.73 -4.84
N ILE A 123 15.90 12.26 -6.09
CA ILE A 123 16.34 12.99 -7.27
C ILE A 123 15.52 14.27 -7.45
N PHE A 124 14.18 14.21 -7.33
CA PHE A 124 13.32 15.39 -7.42
C PHE A 124 13.76 16.50 -6.44
N PHE A 125 14.00 16.16 -5.17
CA PHE A 125 14.45 17.15 -4.19
C PHE A 125 15.89 17.64 -4.42
N ALA A 126 16.78 16.78 -4.92
CA ALA A 126 18.14 17.17 -5.28
C ALA A 126 18.12 18.16 -6.46
N GLN A 127 17.34 17.89 -7.50
CA GLN A 127 17.18 18.77 -8.66
C GLN A 127 16.54 20.11 -8.28
N LEU A 128 15.56 20.09 -7.37
CA LEU A 128 14.94 21.31 -6.84
C LEU A 128 15.99 22.18 -6.13
N LYS A 129 16.86 21.56 -5.31
CA LYS A 129 17.93 22.25 -4.60
C LYS A 129 18.99 22.80 -5.56
N ASP A 130 19.32 22.04 -6.59
CA ASP A 130 20.33 22.41 -7.58
C ASP A 130 19.79 23.44 -8.61
N GLY A 131 18.47 23.64 -8.67
CA GLY A 131 17.83 24.59 -9.58
C GLY A 131 17.89 24.17 -11.05
N VAL A 132 17.92 22.85 -11.30
CA VAL A 132 18.00 22.26 -12.65
C VAL A 132 16.64 21.73 -13.11
N GLU A 133 16.54 21.36 -14.38
CA GLU A 133 15.35 20.74 -14.94
C GLU A 133 14.97 19.46 -14.18
N PHE A 134 13.68 19.27 -13.92
CA PHE A 134 13.18 18.07 -13.27
C PHE A 134 13.10 16.92 -14.27
N THR A 135 13.82 15.84 -13.95
CA THR A 135 13.75 14.57 -14.70
C THR A 135 13.23 13.42 -13.84
N ALA A 136 12.71 13.75 -12.65
CA ALA A 136 12.17 12.83 -11.66
C ALA A 136 10.98 13.48 -10.95
N GLY A 137 10.27 12.70 -10.15
CA GLY A 137 9.09 13.09 -9.39
C GLY A 137 7.78 12.64 -10.05
N THR A 138 7.82 12.09 -11.26
CA THR A 138 6.65 11.63 -12.02
C THR A 138 5.78 10.65 -11.21
N PHE A 139 6.40 9.76 -10.44
CA PHE A 139 5.70 8.74 -9.65
C PHE A 139 5.24 9.23 -8.26
N MET A 140 5.48 10.51 -7.96
CA MET A 140 5.09 11.16 -6.71
C MET A 140 4.09 12.29 -6.96
N THR A 141 4.37 13.20 -7.90
CA THR A 141 3.66 14.47 -8.07
C THR A 141 2.21 14.29 -8.50
N GLY A 142 1.93 13.31 -9.37
CA GLY A 142 0.57 12.98 -9.81
C GLY A 142 -0.39 12.63 -8.67
N LYS A 143 0.14 12.25 -7.50
CA LYS A 143 -0.69 11.86 -6.35
C LYS A 143 -1.31 13.05 -5.63
N PHE A 144 -0.66 14.22 -5.62
CA PHE A 144 -1.13 15.35 -4.81
C PHE A 144 -2.49 15.89 -5.27
N PRO A 145 -2.76 16.13 -6.57
CA PRO A 145 -4.05 16.69 -6.99
C PRO A 145 -5.25 15.81 -6.61
N PHE A 146 -5.15 14.49 -6.78
CA PHE A 146 -6.26 13.61 -6.43
C PHE A 146 -6.43 13.48 -4.90
N MET A 147 -5.34 13.44 -4.12
CA MET A 147 -5.41 13.38 -2.66
C MET A 147 -5.99 14.66 -2.04
N MET A 148 -5.62 15.81 -2.59
CA MET A 148 -6.04 17.12 -2.09
C MET A 148 -7.39 17.58 -2.63
N PHE A 149 -7.79 17.17 -3.82
CA PHE A 149 -9.02 17.69 -4.43
C PHE A 149 -9.95 16.59 -4.91
N GLY A 150 -9.42 15.54 -5.54
CA GLY A 150 -10.21 14.42 -6.04
C GLY A 150 -10.98 13.68 -4.95
N LEU A 151 -10.30 13.19 -3.92
CA LEU A 151 -10.90 12.44 -2.83
C LEU A 151 -11.78 13.30 -1.92
N PRO A 152 -11.40 14.54 -1.55
CA PRO A 152 -12.33 15.47 -0.90
C PRO A 152 -13.60 15.73 -1.72
N ALA A 153 -13.50 15.83 -3.05
CA ALA A 153 -14.68 15.93 -3.91
C ALA A 153 -15.51 14.64 -3.93
N ALA A 154 -14.87 13.46 -3.92
CA ALA A 154 -15.57 12.19 -3.79
C ALA A 154 -16.31 12.08 -2.44
N ALA A 155 -15.69 12.52 -1.35
CA ALA A 155 -16.33 12.61 -0.03
C ALA A 155 -17.51 13.58 -0.05
N LEU A 156 -17.40 14.73 -0.73
CA LEU A 156 -18.52 15.65 -0.90
C LEU A 156 -19.66 15.03 -1.71
N ALA A 157 -19.36 14.28 -2.78
CA ALA A 157 -20.36 13.57 -3.56
C ALA A 157 -21.09 12.51 -2.72
N MET A 158 -20.35 11.72 -1.93
CA MET A 158 -20.94 10.76 -0.99
C MET A 158 -21.82 11.42 0.07
N TYR A 159 -21.48 12.64 0.51
CA TYR A 159 -22.30 13.40 1.45
C TYR A 159 -23.63 13.86 0.81
N HIS A 160 -23.60 14.31 -0.45
CA HIS A 160 -24.81 14.73 -1.14
C HIS A 160 -25.80 13.59 -1.38
N GLU A 161 -25.30 12.38 -1.59
CA GLU A 161 -26.12 11.17 -1.80
C GLU A 161 -26.46 10.41 -0.51
N ALA A 162 -26.04 10.90 0.65
CA ALA A 162 -26.44 10.30 1.92
C ALA A 162 -27.91 10.57 2.24
N ASP A 163 -28.60 9.60 2.84
CA ASP A 163 -29.99 9.77 3.32
C ASP A 163 -30.12 11.00 4.23
N GLU A 164 -31.21 11.75 4.08
CA GLU A 164 -31.45 13.03 4.77
C GLU A 164 -31.34 12.90 6.31
N ASP A 165 -31.82 11.80 6.89
CA ASP A 165 -31.75 11.54 8.33
C ASP A 165 -30.35 11.12 8.81
N LYS A 166 -29.44 10.77 7.89
CA LYS A 166 -28.04 10.36 8.17
C LYS A 166 -27.02 11.44 7.86
N LYS A 167 -27.36 12.48 7.10
CA LYS A 167 -26.43 13.55 6.68
C LYS A 167 -25.62 14.15 7.83
N LYS A 168 -26.22 14.37 9.01
CA LYS A 168 -25.51 14.90 10.19
C LYS A 168 -24.40 13.97 10.72
N LEU A 169 -24.64 12.66 10.68
CA LEU A 169 -23.64 11.67 11.11
C LEU A 169 -22.53 11.55 10.07
N VAL A 170 -22.93 11.42 8.81
CA VAL A 170 -22.04 11.17 7.67
C VAL A 170 -21.14 12.38 7.38
N SER A 171 -21.63 13.62 7.57
CA SER A 171 -20.84 14.83 7.35
C SER A 171 -19.56 14.88 8.19
N GLY A 172 -19.63 14.50 9.48
CA GLY A 172 -18.46 14.47 10.35
C GLY A 172 -17.43 13.42 9.92
N ILE A 173 -17.91 12.25 9.52
CA ILE A 173 -17.06 11.13 9.05
C ILE A 173 -16.36 11.51 7.75
N LEU A 174 -17.12 11.96 6.75
CA LEU A 174 -16.59 12.32 5.43
C LEU A 174 -15.70 13.56 5.47
N PHE A 175 -16.04 14.57 6.27
CA PHE A 175 -15.18 15.74 6.46
C PHE A 175 -13.83 15.36 7.08
N SER A 176 -13.83 14.54 8.13
CA SER A 176 -12.60 14.05 8.77
C SER A 176 -11.74 13.23 7.80
N ALA A 177 -12.38 12.35 7.02
CA ALA A 177 -11.70 11.55 6.01
C ALA A 177 -11.10 12.41 4.88
N ALA A 178 -11.85 13.40 4.39
CA ALA A 178 -11.39 14.38 3.40
C ALA A 178 -10.22 15.22 3.91
N LEU A 179 -10.29 15.69 5.16
CA LEU A 179 -9.22 16.45 5.77
C LEU A 179 -7.96 15.60 5.95
N THR A 180 -8.11 14.33 6.31
CA THR A 180 -7.00 13.37 6.41
C THR A 180 -6.31 13.19 5.06
N SER A 181 -7.08 12.94 3.98
CA SER A 181 -6.54 12.85 2.62
C SER A 181 -5.85 14.14 2.19
N PHE A 182 -6.47 15.29 2.46
CA PHE A 182 -5.94 16.60 2.07
C PHE A 182 -4.60 16.92 2.75
N LEU A 183 -4.52 16.75 4.07
CA LEU A 183 -3.37 17.18 4.86
C LEU A 183 -2.22 16.16 4.84
N THR A 184 -2.54 14.87 4.75
CA THR A 184 -1.54 13.80 4.95
C THR A 184 -1.29 12.96 3.71
N GLY A 185 -2.19 13.01 2.72
CA GLY A 185 -2.15 12.11 1.56
C GLY A 185 -2.59 10.67 1.85
N ILE A 186 -3.11 10.38 3.05
CA ILE A 186 -3.68 9.07 3.42
C ILE A 186 -5.11 9.00 2.85
N THR A 187 -5.33 8.05 1.94
CA THR A 187 -6.54 7.97 1.09
C THR A 187 -7.54 6.92 1.56
N GLU A 188 -7.06 5.96 2.34
CA GLU A 188 -7.76 4.77 2.82
C GLU A 188 -9.07 5.10 3.55
N PRO A 189 -9.17 6.15 4.40
CA PRO A 189 -10.42 6.48 5.06
C PRO A 189 -11.57 6.72 4.08
N ILE A 190 -11.31 7.26 2.88
CA ILE A 190 -12.34 7.47 1.85
C ILE A 190 -12.48 6.24 0.97
N GLU A 191 -11.36 5.73 0.44
CA GLU A 191 -11.36 4.61 -0.50
C GLU A 191 -12.03 3.36 0.09
N PHE A 192 -11.82 3.06 1.38
CA PHE A 192 -12.41 1.89 2.03
C PHE A 192 -13.93 1.98 2.21
N MET A 193 -14.51 3.17 2.12
CA MET A 193 -15.96 3.33 2.23
C MET A 193 -16.70 2.80 0.99
N PHE A 194 -16.07 2.79 -0.19
CA PHE A 194 -16.70 2.32 -1.42
C PHE A 194 -15.99 1.14 -2.09
N LEU A 195 -14.71 0.89 -1.81
CA LEU A 195 -13.93 -0.23 -2.33
C LEU A 195 -14.65 -1.59 -2.24
N PHE A 196 -15.16 -1.91 -1.06
CA PHE A 196 -15.81 -3.21 -0.79
C PHE A 196 -17.30 -3.24 -1.12
N VAL A 197 -17.92 -2.07 -1.22
CA VAL A 197 -19.37 -1.91 -1.44
C VAL A 197 -19.69 -1.80 -2.94
N ALA A 198 -18.85 -1.08 -3.69
CA ALA A 198 -18.99 -0.82 -5.11
C ALA A 198 -17.67 -1.09 -5.87
N PRO A 199 -17.28 -2.36 -6.09
CA PRO A 199 -16.00 -2.71 -6.71
C PRO A 199 -15.80 -2.11 -8.11
N ILE A 200 -16.87 -1.94 -8.89
CA ILE A 200 -16.81 -1.31 -10.21
C ILE A 200 -16.45 0.17 -10.09
N LEU A 201 -17.02 0.88 -9.11
CA LEU A 201 -16.68 2.27 -8.84
C LEU A 201 -15.21 2.40 -8.42
N PHE A 202 -14.69 1.43 -7.66
CA PHE A 202 -13.27 1.39 -7.32
C PHE A 202 -12.36 1.15 -8.52
N ALA A 203 -12.74 0.27 -9.45
CA ALA A 203 -11.98 0.10 -10.69
C ALA A 203 -11.93 1.40 -11.52
N ILE A 204 -13.05 2.13 -11.60
CA ILE A 204 -13.13 3.44 -12.24
C ILE A 204 -12.21 4.45 -11.52
N HIS A 205 -12.28 4.50 -10.18
CA HIS A 205 -11.39 5.33 -9.36
C HIS A 205 -9.91 5.03 -9.62
N CYS A 206 -9.53 3.76 -9.73
CA CYS A 206 -8.14 3.38 -10.05
C CYS A 206 -7.65 3.92 -11.39
N VAL A 207 -8.54 4.13 -12.37
CA VAL A 207 -8.20 4.69 -13.69
C VAL A 207 -8.09 6.21 -13.66
N PHE A 208 -8.87 6.87 -12.81
CA PHE A 208 -8.89 8.34 -12.70
C PHE A 208 -7.87 8.92 -11.72
N ALA A 209 -7.38 8.13 -10.77
CA ALA A 209 -6.42 8.53 -9.75
C ALA A 209 -4.96 8.43 -10.22
#